data_AF-A0A392VBU4-F1
#
_entry.id   AF-A0A392VBU4-F1
#
_cell.length_a   1.000
_cell.length_b   1.000
_cell.length_c   1.000
_cell.angle_alpha   90.00
_cell.angle_beta   90.00
_cell.angle_gamma   90.00
#
_symmetry.space_group_name_H-M   'P 1'
#
loop_
_entity.id
_entity.type
_entity.pdbx_description
1 polymer ?
#
loop_
_entity_poly.entity_id
_entity_poly.type
_entity_poly.pdbx_seq_one_letter_code
_entity_poly.pdbx_strand_id
1 'polypeptide(L)' 'MLVHSWILNSVSDSIAQSIVFMENAVDVWIDLKERFSQGDL' A
#
# COMPACT_ATOMS: atom_id res chain seq x y z
N MET A 1 5.89 3.10 13.16
CA MET A 1 4.45 3.45 13.15
C MET A 1 3.65 2.18 12.96
N LEU A 2 2.73 1.85 13.88
CA LEU A 2 1.94 0.59 13.85
C LEU A 2 1.18 0.40 12.52
N VAL A 3 0.61 1.48 11.98
CA VAL A 3 -0.19 1.43 10.75
C VAL A 3 0.65 1.05 9.53
N HIS A 4 1.88 1.57 9.42
CA HIS A 4 2.73 1.27 8.27
C HIS A 4 3.15 -0.21 8.24
N SER A 5 3.56 -0.74 9.40
CA SER A 5 3.88 -2.16 9.54
C SER A 5 2.64 -3.05 9.30
N TRP A 6 1.46 -2.63 9.76
CA TRP A 6 0.23 -3.37 9.49
C TRP A 6 -0.09 -3.46 8.00
N ILE A 7 0.03 -2.35 7.26
CA ILE A 7 -0.22 -2.33 5.81
C ILE A 7 0.79 -3.23 5.07
N LEU A 8 2.08 -3.10 5.36
CA LEU A 8 3.12 -3.91 4.72
C LEU A 8 2.93 -5.42 4.92
N ASN A 9 2.43 -5.83 6.10
CA ASN A 9 2.14 -7.23 6.41
C ASN A 9 0.77 -7.72 5.92
N SER A 10 -0.08 -6.83 5.40
CA SER A 10 -1.45 -7.16 4.96
C SER A 10 -1.58 -7.26 3.43
N VAL A 11 -0.53 -6.92 2.68
CA VAL A 11 -0.51 -6.98 1.20
C VAL A 11 0.44 -8.08 0.73
N SER A 12 0.36 -8.47 -0.54
CA SER A 12 1.32 -9.41 -1.13
C SER A 12 2.73 -8.81 -1.19
N ASP A 13 3.76 -9.65 -1.15
CA ASP A 13 5.17 -9.20 -1.19
C ASP A 13 5.48 -8.27 -2.37
N SER A 14 4.87 -8.53 -3.53
CA SER A 14 4.99 -7.70 -4.73
C SER A 14 4.46 -6.28 -4.52
N ILE A 15 3.35 -6.13 -3.80
CA ILE A 15 2.77 -4.83 -3.46
C ILE A 15 3.59 -4.18 -2.36
N ALA A 16 3.96 -4.94 -1.32
CA ALA A 16 4.77 -4.47 -0.19
C ALA A 16 6.08 -3.84 -0.66
N GLN A 17 6.79 -4.48 -1.59
CA GLN A 17 8.01 -3.94 -2.19
C GLN A 17 7.80 -2.61 -2.93
N SER A 18 6.62 -2.39 -3.50
CA SER A 18 6.32 -1.13 -4.21
C SER A 18 6.01 0.04 -3.27
N ILE A 19 5.58 -0.24 -2.03
CA ILE A 19 5.16 0.78 -1.05
C ILE A 19 6.13 0.94 0.13
N VAL A 20 7.14 0.07 0.29
CA VAL A 20 8.08 0.06 1.42
C VAL A 20 8.90 1.36 1.57
N PHE A 21 9.10 2.08 0.47
CA PHE A 21 9.85 3.34 0.44
C PHE A 21 9.00 4.56 0.79
N MET A 22 7.69 4.39 0.96
CA MET A 22 6.79 5.49 1.32
C MET A 22 6.89 5.77 2.82
N GLU A 23 7.10 7.02 3.18
CA GLU A 23 7.33 7.41 4.58
C GLU A 23 6.02 7.49 5.39
N ASN A 24 4.92 7.87 4.72
CA ASN A 24 3.61 8.04 5.38
C ASN A 24 2.64 6.93 4.99
N ALA A 25 1.97 6.37 5.99
CA ALA A 25 0.91 5.38 5.79
C ALA A 25 -0.29 5.93 4.99
N VAL A 26 -0.50 7.25 4.99
CA VAL A 26 -1.57 7.89 4.19
C VAL A 26 -1.25 7.84 2.69
N ASP A 27 0.01 8.05 2.32
CA ASP A 27 0.46 8.01 0.92
C ASP A 27 0.34 6.58 0.39
N VAL A 28 0.74 5.60 1.21
CA VAL A 28 0.55 4.17 0.93
C VAL A 28 -0.93 3.85 0.69
N TRP A 29 -1.82 4.34 1.55
CA TRP A 29 -3.25 4.07 1.43
C TRP A 29 -3.86 4.68 0.16
N ILE A 30 -3.42 5.89 -0.23
CA ILE A 30 -3.88 6.55 -1.45
C ILE A 30 -3.41 5.79 -2.69
N ASP A 31 -2.14 5.37 -2.76
CA ASP A 31 -1.61 4.57 -3.89
C ASP A 31 -2.38 3.26 -4.05
N LEU A 32 -2.60 2.54 -2.95
CA LEU A 32 -3.39 1.30 -2.97
C LEU A 32 -4.82 1.57 -3.46
N LYS A 33 -5.47 2.62 -2.95
CA LYS A 33 -6.82 2.98 -3.38
C LYS A 33 -6.86 3.30 -4.86
N GLU A 34 -5.95 4.12 -5.38
CA GLU A 34 -5.92 4.47 -6.81
C GLU A 34 -5.66 3.23 -7.68
N ARG A 35 -4.67 2.42 -7.31
CA ARG A 35 -4.28 1.19 -8.03
C ARG A 35 -5.42 0.19 -8.15
N PHE A 36 -6.26 0.06 -7.14
CA PHE A 36 -7.39 -0.88 -7.12
C PHE A 36 -8.76 -0.21 -7.36
N SER A 37 -8.81 1.11 -7.54
CA SER A 37 -10.06 1.83 -7.84
C SER A 37 -10.52 1.66 -9.27
N GLN A 38 -9.60 1.36 -10.20
CA GLN A 38 -9.94 0.94 -11.54
C GLN A 38 -10.15 -0.56 -11.51
N GLY A 39 -11.40 -0.98 -11.28
CA GLY A 39 -11.78 -2.39 -11.46
C GLY A 39 -11.40 -2.83 -12.87
N ASP A 40 -10.83 -4.03 -13.00
CA ASP A 40 -10.46 -4.65 -14.28
C ASP A 40 -11.52 -4.35 -15.35
N LEU A 41 -11.12 -3.61 -16.39
CA LEU A 41 -11.88 -3.47 -17.64
C LEU A 41 -11.86 -4.79 -18.42
#